data_AF-A0A0E1NMQ5-F1
#
_entry.id   AF-A0A0E1NMQ5-F1
#
_cell.length_a   1.000
_cell.length_b   1.000
_cell.length_c   1.000
_cell.angle_alpha   90.00
_cell.angle_beta   90.00
_cell.angle_gamma   90.00
#
_symmetry.space_group_name_H-M   'P 1'
#
loop_
_entity.id
_entity.type
_entity.pdbx_description
1 polymer ?
#
loop_
_entity_poly.entity_id
_entity_poly.type
_entity_poly.pdbx_seq_one_letter_code
_entity_poly.pdbx_strand_id
1 'polypeptide(L)'
;MEILNIPRRCFTFLLIIITYSFPLSFADSKPLKYTFEVIRKIPHDETSFTQGLVIDDGKLYETTGLYKNSKIRELDLTNGKVIRSVNLPDNIFGEGITKLGDSFYVLTWKEKKAFVINPNDLKIIKTFNYEGEGWGLTTDGINLIMGDGSDTLYFRNPADFSIIKKISVTFDGRRIEKINELEWIDGMIYANVWYSDAILVIEPENGRVVKWIELSGLQFMLDSVNRNTNTLNGIAYDKSKNKIYLTGKNWSNIFEVKFLTSK
;
A
#
# COMPACT_ATOMS: atom_id res chain seq x y z
N MET A 1 -70.86 -59.02 29.45
CA MET A 1 -69.51 -59.58 29.66
C MET A 1 -68.54 -58.46 29.36
N GLU A 2 -68.00 -57.87 30.42
CA GLU A 2 -67.10 -56.71 30.38
C GLU A 2 -65.79 -57.05 29.67
N ILE A 3 -65.31 -56.15 28.82
CA ILE A 3 -63.89 -56.07 28.47
C ILE A 3 -63.46 -54.62 28.60
N LEU A 4 -62.64 -54.36 29.61
CA LEU A 4 -61.90 -53.13 29.85
C LEU A 4 -61.07 -52.74 28.62
N ASN A 5 -61.08 -51.45 28.25
CA ASN A 5 -60.07 -50.88 27.38
C ASN A 5 -59.46 -49.62 28.02
N ILE A 6 -58.17 -49.73 28.28
CA ILE A 6 -57.30 -48.76 28.94
C ILE A 6 -57.00 -47.60 27.97
N PRO A 7 -57.02 -46.33 28.40
CA PRO A 7 -56.64 -45.23 27.52
C PRO A 7 -55.12 -45.19 27.33
N ARG A 8 -54.68 -45.29 26.07
CA ARG A 8 -53.29 -45.02 25.66
C ARG A 8 -52.99 -43.54 25.86
N ARG A 9 -52.15 -43.22 26.86
CA ARG A 9 -51.49 -41.92 26.97
C ARG A 9 -50.39 -41.83 25.89
N CYS A 10 -50.61 -41.02 24.86
CA CYS A 10 -49.56 -40.62 23.92
C CYS A 10 -48.58 -39.70 24.64
N PHE A 11 -47.39 -40.21 24.95
CA PHE A 11 -46.23 -39.37 25.28
C PHE A 11 -45.58 -38.91 23.96
N THR A 12 -45.80 -37.65 23.59
CA THR A 12 -45.06 -37.01 22.50
C THR A 12 -43.68 -36.64 23.03
N PHE A 13 -42.65 -37.41 22.66
CA PHE A 13 -41.26 -37.02 22.90
C PHE A 13 -40.90 -35.85 21.99
N LEU A 14 -40.70 -34.67 22.57
CA LEU A 14 -40.16 -33.51 21.87
C LEU A 14 -38.64 -33.74 21.70
N LEU A 15 -38.22 -34.08 20.48
CA LEU A 15 -36.81 -34.24 20.14
C LEU A 15 -36.16 -32.84 20.05
N ILE A 16 -35.43 -32.42 21.09
CA ILE A 16 -34.61 -31.20 21.02
C ILE A 16 -33.37 -31.56 20.20
N ILE A 17 -33.34 -31.17 18.92
CA ILE A 17 -32.14 -31.23 18.09
C ILE A 17 -31.25 -30.06 18.51
N ILE A 18 -30.25 -30.34 19.34
CA ILE A 18 -29.16 -29.40 19.60
C ILE A 18 -28.28 -29.42 18.35
N THR A 19 -28.49 -28.46 17.45
CA THR A 19 -27.54 -28.22 16.34
C THR A 19 -26.28 -27.62 16.94
N TYR A 20 -25.26 -28.45 17.14
CA TYR A 20 -23.90 -27.95 17.35
C TYR A 20 -23.45 -27.28 16.05
N SER A 21 -23.61 -25.96 15.98
CA SER A 21 -22.92 -25.13 15.00
C SER A 21 -21.44 -25.18 15.35
N PHE A 22 -20.71 -26.12 14.75
CA PHE A 22 -19.26 -26.01 14.72
C PHE A 22 -18.92 -24.70 14.01
N PRO A 23 -18.20 -23.75 14.64
CA PRO A 23 -17.61 -22.67 13.88
C PRO A 23 -16.77 -23.31 12.77
N LEU A 24 -17.07 -22.96 11.51
CA LEU A 24 -16.18 -23.27 10.40
C LEU A 24 -14.84 -22.63 10.77
N SER A 25 -13.88 -23.47 11.17
CA SER A 25 -12.49 -23.09 11.17
C SER A 25 -12.14 -22.85 9.72
N PHE A 26 -12.04 -21.57 9.32
CA PHE A 26 -11.31 -21.23 8.11
C PHE A 26 -9.90 -21.74 8.34
N ALA A 27 -9.55 -22.83 7.66
CA ALA A 27 -8.17 -23.30 7.65
C ALA A 27 -7.28 -22.11 7.30
N ASP A 28 -6.33 -21.78 8.18
CA ASP A 28 -5.32 -20.75 7.97
C ASP A 28 -4.54 -21.09 6.70
N SER A 29 -4.97 -20.51 5.58
CA SER A 29 -4.24 -20.61 4.34
C SER A 29 -2.95 -19.82 4.52
N LYS A 30 -1.81 -20.51 4.59
CA LYS A 30 -0.49 -19.88 4.45
C LYS A 30 -0.54 -18.88 3.28
N PRO A 31 0.07 -17.69 3.42
CA PRO A 31 -0.06 -16.64 2.43
C PRO A 31 0.50 -17.17 1.12
N LEU A 32 -0.21 -16.89 0.03
CA LEU A 32 0.31 -17.22 -1.29
C LEU A 32 1.60 -16.42 -1.47
N LYS A 33 2.72 -17.14 -1.58
CA LYS A 33 4.01 -16.54 -1.86
C LYS A 33 4.10 -16.27 -3.35
N TYR A 34 4.44 -15.05 -3.69
CA TYR A 34 4.74 -14.62 -5.04
C TYR A 34 6.23 -14.31 -5.12
N THR A 35 6.79 -14.53 -6.30
CA THR A 35 8.09 -13.99 -6.72
C THR A 35 7.85 -12.97 -7.82
N PHE A 36 8.92 -12.46 -8.41
CA PHE A 36 8.88 -11.48 -9.47
C PHE A 36 9.72 -11.91 -10.67
N GLU A 37 9.36 -11.35 -11.83
CA GLU A 37 10.17 -11.33 -13.04
C GLU A 37 10.38 -9.87 -13.44
N VAL A 38 11.63 -9.49 -13.72
CA VAL A 38 11.95 -8.16 -14.25
C VAL A 38 11.69 -8.16 -15.75
N ILE A 39 10.74 -7.33 -16.18
CA ILE A 39 10.37 -7.16 -17.60
C ILE A 39 11.27 -6.12 -18.26
N ARG A 40 11.56 -5.03 -17.55
CA ARG A 40 12.40 -3.93 -18.06
C ARG A 40 13.04 -3.16 -16.91
N LYS A 41 14.26 -2.66 -17.13
CA LYS A 41 14.88 -1.62 -16.29
C LYS A 41 14.76 -0.25 -16.94
N ILE A 42 14.50 0.76 -16.13
CA ILE A 42 14.46 2.17 -16.52
C ILE A 42 15.50 2.88 -15.64
N PRO A 43 16.35 3.77 -16.19
CA PRO A 43 17.26 4.57 -15.36
C PRO A 43 16.50 5.37 -14.30
N HIS A 44 17.09 5.50 -13.12
CA HIS A 44 16.54 6.27 -12.02
C HIS A 44 17.65 7.12 -11.38
N ASP A 45 17.27 8.27 -10.84
CA ASP A 45 18.21 9.21 -10.24
C ASP A 45 18.68 8.68 -8.89
N GLU A 46 19.96 8.29 -8.80
CA GLU A 46 20.58 7.77 -7.57
C GLU A 46 20.61 8.80 -6.42
N THR A 47 20.32 10.08 -6.67
CA THR A 47 20.14 11.09 -5.62
C THR A 47 18.72 11.14 -5.06
N SER A 48 17.77 10.42 -5.67
CA SER A 48 16.38 10.38 -5.27
C SER A 48 16.16 9.47 -4.06
N PHE A 49 15.84 10.06 -2.91
CA PHE A 49 15.41 9.30 -1.73
C PHE A 49 13.90 9.02 -1.82
N THR A 50 13.49 8.10 -2.69
CA THR A 50 12.09 7.81 -3.03
C THR A 50 11.25 7.51 -1.79
N GLN A 51 10.16 8.27 -1.60
CA GLN A 51 9.21 8.07 -0.51
C GLN A 51 7.76 7.85 -0.95
N GLY A 52 7.44 8.23 -2.18
CA GLY A 52 6.17 7.85 -2.80
C GLY A 52 6.30 7.83 -4.32
N LEU A 53 5.56 6.93 -4.95
CA LEU A 53 5.57 6.72 -6.38
C LEU A 53 4.14 6.53 -6.87
N VAL A 54 3.73 7.20 -7.95
CA VAL A 54 2.40 6.99 -8.54
C VAL A 54 2.46 7.19 -10.05
N ILE A 55 1.64 6.46 -10.79
CA ILE A 55 1.46 6.67 -12.23
C ILE A 55 0.15 7.40 -12.49
N ASP A 56 0.23 8.43 -13.31
CA ASP A 56 -0.94 9.14 -13.84
C ASP A 56 -0.71 9.46 -15.32
N ASP A 57 -1.69 9.13 -16.15
CA ASP A 57 -1.67 9.35 -17.61
C ASP A 57 -0.35 8.93 -18.30
N GLY A 58 0.20 7.77 -17.92
CA GLY A 58 1.43 7.22 -18.48
C GLY A 58 2.71 7.97 -18.10
N LYS A 59 2.63 8.92 -17.16
CA LYS A 59 3.76 9.58 -16.50
C LYS A 59 3.95 9.03 -15.09
N LEU A 60 5.19 9.06 -14.63
CA LEU A 60 5.54 8.66 -13.28
C LEU A 60 5.72 9.92 -12.44
N TYR A 61 5.10 9.95 -11.27
CA TYR A 61 5.25 11.01 -10.29
C TYR A 61 5.91 10.45 -9.06
N GLU A 62 6.86 11.21 -8.52
CA GLU A 62 7.68 10.79 -7.39
C GLU A 62 7.75 11.90 -6.36
N THR A 63 7.58 11.54 -5.09
CA THR A 63 8.01 12.40 -3.98
C THR A 63 9.28 11.85 -3.35
N THR A 64 10.25 12.73 -3.13
CA THR A 64 11.54 12.41 -2.52
C THR A 64 11.63 12.98 -1.13
N GLY A 65 12.29 12.26 -0.23
CA GLY A 65 12.61 12.70 1.11
C GLY A 65 13.91 13.51 1.22
N LEU A 66 14.38 13.67 2.46
CA LEU A 66 15.53 14.45 2.93
C LEU A 66 15.23 15.95 3.06
N TYR A 67 15.40 16.51 4.26
CA TYR A 67 15.26 17.95 4.50
C TYR A 67 16.15 18.75 3.55
N LYS A 68 15.64 19.90 3.09
CA LYS A 68 16.26 20.79 2.08
C LYS A 68 16.39 20.20 0.67
N ASN A 69 16.07 18.92 0.49
CA ASN A 69 16.27 18.20 -0.77
C ASN A 69 15.00 17.51 -1.27
N SER A 70 13.93 17.53 -0.49
CA SER A 70 12.65 16.91 -0.83
C SER A 70 12.02 17.61 -2.02
N LYS A 71 11.51 16.82 -2.97
CA LYS A 71 10.99 17.27 -4.27
C LYS A 71 9.73 16.50 -4.62
N ILE A 72 8.92 17.12 -5.47
CA ILE A 72 7.91 16.43 -6.27
C ILE A 72 8.38 16.47 -7.72
N ARG A 73 8.40 15.33 -8.38
CA ARG A 73 8.98 15.15 -9.72
C ARG A 73 7.97 14.48 -10.63
N GLU A 74 7.99 14.87 -11.90
CA GLU A 74 7.38 14.14 -12.99
C GLU A 74 8.48 13.57 -13.88
N LEU A 75 8.40 12.27 -14.16
CA LEU A 75 9.37 11.53 -14.94
C LEU A 75 8.69 10.91 -16.16
N ASP A 76 9.44 10.83 -17.25
CA ASP A 76 9.08 10.03 -18.40
C ASP A 76 9.25 8.54 -18.07
N LEU A 77 8.13 7.81 -18.00
CA LEU A 77 8.13 6.39 -17.64
C LEU A 77 8.90 5.50 -18.65
N THR A 78 9.22 5.97 -19.85
CA THR A 78 9.96 5.17 -20.84
C THR A 78 11.46 5.15 -20.58
N ASN A 79 12.02 6.24 -20.06
CA ASN A 79 13.46 6.45 -19.97
C ASN A 79 13.95 7.04 -18.64
N GLY A 80 13.03 7.34 -17.71
CA GLY A 80 13.35 7.84 -16.36
C GLY A 80 13.81 9.29 -16.32
N LYS A 81 13.81 10.01 -17.45
CA LYS A 81 14.19 11.42 -17.47
C LYS A 81 13.16 12.26 -16.73
N VAL A 82 13.65 13.15 -15.90
CA VAL A 82 12.85 14.16 -15.22
C VAL A 82 12.32 15.15 -16.26
N ILE A 83 10.99 15.25 -16.36
CA ILE A 83 10.30 16.22 -17.19
C ILE A 83 10.25 17.56 -16.46
N ARG A 84 9.91 17.51 -15.17
CA ARG A 84 9.90 18.67 -14.27
C ARG A 84 10.06 18.26 -12.81
N SER A 85 10.54 19.20 -12.01
CA SER A 85 10.80 19.00 -10.58
C SER A 85 10.51 20.29 -9.84
N VAL A 86 9.81 20.19 -8.71
CA VAL A 86 9.55 21.30 -7.79
C VAL A 86 10.08 20.92 -6.42
N ASN A 87 10.87 21.79 -5.81
CA ASN A 87 11.34 21.57 -4.44
C ASN A 87 10.19 21.81 -3.45
N LEU A 88 10.08 20.93 -2.46
CA LEU A 88 9.31 21.22 -1.25
C LEU A 88 10.08 22.25 -0.39
N PRO A 89 9.41 22.98 0.52
CA PRO A 89 10.09 23.90 1.41
C PRO A 89 11.20 23.22 2.23
N ASP A 90 12.27 23.94 2.53
CA ASP A 90 13.50 23.37 3.12
C ASP A 90 13.31 22.63 4.45
N ASN A 91 12.28 23.01 5.21
CA ASN A 91 11.93 22.41 6.49
C ASN A 91 10.97 21.21 6.37
N ILE A 92 10.68 20.75 5.15
CA ILE A 92 9.82 19.62 4.88
C ILE A 92 10.66 18.40 4.52
N PHE A 93 10.29 17.25 5.08
CA PHE A 93 10.68 15.95 4.58
C PHE A 93 9.47 15.35 3.85
N GLY A 94 9.56 15.24 2.52
CA GLY A 94 8.48 14.71 1.69
C GLY A 94 8.32 13.20 1.82
N GLU A 95 7.08 12.73 1.84
CA GLU A 95 6.73 11.31 2.01
C GLU A 95 5.77 10.84 0.88
N GLY A 96 4.88 9.89 1.15
CA GLY A 96 4.00 9.25 0.15
C GLY A 96 3.19 10.23 -0.70
N ILE A 97 2.99 9.89 -1.97
CA ILE A 97 2.20 10.63 -2.95
C ILE A 97 1.13 9.73 -3.57
N THR A 98 -0.07 10.26 -3.78
CA THR A 98 -1.09 9.60 -4.60
C THR A 98 -1.92 10.62 -5.37
N LYS A 99 -2.63 10.18 -6.40
CA LYS A 99 -3.59 11.02 -7.13
C LYS A 99 -5.02 10.61 -6.80
N LEU A 100 -5.86 11.58 -6.45
CA LEU A 100 -7.29 11.36 -6.27
C LEU A 100 -8.08 12.53 -6.87
N GLY A 101 -8.94 12.23 -7.83
CA GLY A 101 -9.61 13.25 -8.64
C GLY A 101 -8.60 14.09 -9.43
N ASP A 102 -8.73 15.41 -9.33
CA ASP A 102 -7.92 16.36 -10.10
C ASP A 102 -6.65 16.83 -9.37
N SER A 103 -6.24 16.16 -8.30
CA SER A 103 -5.12 16.59 -7.47
C SER A 103 -4.24 15.45 -7.00
N PHE A 104 -2.96 15.74 -6.84
CA PHE A 104 -2.06 14.90 -6.07
C PHE A 104 -2.13 15.29 -4.59
N TYR A 105 -1.90 14.31 -3.73
CA TYR A 105 -1.77 14.46 -2.28
C TYR A 105 -0.39 13.97 -1.88
N VAL A 106 0.33 14.76 -1.09
CA VAL A 106 1.70 14.45 -0.65
C VAL A 106 1.78 14.56 0.87
N LEU A 107 2.26 13.51 1.53
CA LEU A 107 2.50 13.50 2.97
C LEU A 107 3.83 14.15 3.34
N THR A 108 3.99 14.42 4.62
CA THR A 108 5.24 14.85 5.23
C THR A 108 5.58 13.93 6.39
N TRP A 109 6.86 13.75 6.69
CA TRP A 109 7.26 12.78 7.71
C TRP A 109 6.78 13.18 9.10
N LYS A 110 7.31 14.29 9.63
CA LYS A 110 7.06 14.75 11.02
C LYS A 110 6.34 16.08 11.09
N GLU A 111 6.15 16.72 9.94
CA GLU A 111 5.63 18.08 9.87
C GLU A 111 4.11 18.13 9.97
N LYS A 112 3.44 16.96 10.09
CA LYS A 112 2.00 16.86 10.36
C LYS A 112 1.14 17.50 9.28
N LYS A 113 1.62 17.47 8.03
CA LYS A 113 1.01 18.15 6.88
C LYS A 113 0.77 17.18 5.73
N ALA A 114 -0.41 17.29 5.12
CA ALA A 114 -0.68 16.74 3.80
C ALA A 114 -0.89 17.89 2.81
N PHE A 115 -0.08 17.95 1.77
CA PHE A 115 -0.19 18.95 0.71
C PHE A 115 -1.10 18.43 -0.39
N VAL A 116 -2.00 19.29 -0.86
CA VAL A 116 -2.70 19.10 -2.13
C VAL A 116 -1.91 19.85 -3.19
N ILE A 117 -1.58 19.14 -4.26
CA ILE A 117 -0.68 19.58 -5.30
C ILE A 117 -1.44 19.63 -6.63
N ASN A 118 -1.29 20.73 -7.35
CA ASN A 118 -1.84 20.88 -8.69
C ASN A 118 -1.04 20.01 -9.68
N PRO A 119 -1.65 19.04 -10.38
CA PRO A 119 -0.96 18.22 -11.37
C PRO A 119 -0.35 19.03 -12.52
N ASN A 120 -0.87 20.22 -12.83
CA ASN A 120 -0.43 21.02 -13.99
C ASN A 120 0.88 21.78 -13.76
N ASP A 121 1.30 22.02 -12.52
CA ASP A 121 2.55 22.74 -12.23
C ASP A 121 3.31 22.25 -10.99
N LEU A 122 2.80 21.19 -10.34
CA LEU A 122 3.34 20.57 -9.13
C LEU A 122 3.44 21.53 -7.93
N LYS A 123 2.66 22.62 -7.92
CA LYS A 123 2.63 23.55 -6.79
C LYS A 123 1.62 23.12 -5.74
N ILE A 124 1.96 23.42 -4.48
CA ILE A 124 1.05 23.29 -3.34
C ILE A 124 -0.08 24.31 -3.50
N ILE A 125 -1.32 23.82 -3.54
CA ILE A 125 -2.53 24.65 -3.63
C ILE A 125 -3.38 24.63 -2.34
N LYS A 126 -3.19 23.62 -1.50
CA LYS A 126 -3.85 23.49 -0.19
C LYS A 126 -2.98 22.68 0.75
N THR A 127 -3.15 22.91 2.05
CA THR A 127 -2.50 22.14 3.11
C THR A 127 -3.53 21.70 4.13
N PHE A 128 -3.52 20.43 4.47
CA PHE A 128 -4.21 19.88 5.63
C PHE A 128 -3.22 19.60 6.75
N ASN A 129 -3.70 19.59 7.99
CA ASN A 129 -2.92 19.14 9.14
C ASN A 129 -3.44 17.78 9.63
N TYR A 130 -2.55 16.94 10.16
CA TYR A 130 -2.89 15.67 10.80
C TYR A 130 -2.00 15.39 12.00
N GLU A 131 -2.42 14.46 12.87
CA GLU A 131 -1.58 13.96 13.94
C GLU A 131 -0.82 12.69 13.55
N GLY A 132 0.33 12.48 14.18
CA GLY A 132 1.24 11.36 13.89
C GLY A 132 2.29 11.67 12.80
N GLU A 133 3.00 10.64 12.38
CA GLU A 133 3.88 10.70 11.20
C GLU A 133 3.08 10.38 9.93
N GLY A 134 3.64 10.68 8.75
CA GLY A 134 3.13 10.20 7.47
C GLY A 134 4.21 9.49 6.68
N TRP A 135 3.91 8.30 6.15
CA TRP A 135 4.84 7.46 5.40
C TRP A 135 4.25 7.20 4.00
N GLY A 136 3.61 6.06 3.73
CA GLY A 136 2.97 5.81 2.43
C GLY A 136 1.58 6.41 2.30
N LEU A 137 1.17 6.67 1.04
CA LEU A 137 -0.15 7.17 0.69
C LEU A 137 -0.63 6.54 -0.63
N THR A 138 -1.84 6.00 -0.63
CA THR A 138 -2.54 5.56 -1.85
C THR A 138 -4.03 5.90 -1.78
N THR A 139 -4.87 5.40 -2.69
CA THR A 139 -6.32 5.65 -2.71
C THR A 139 -7.11 4.47 -3.24
N ASP A 140 -8.29 4.21 -2.67
CA ASP A 140 -9.27 3.28 -3.22
C ASP A 140 -10.14 3.91 -4.34
N GLY A 141 -9.86 5.17 -4.69
CA GLY A 141 -10.64 5.99 -5.62
C GLY A 141 -11.71 6.86 -4.95
N ILE A 142 -11.90 6.72 -3.63
CA ILE A 142 -12.85 7.49 -2.82
C ILE A 142 -12.15 8.14 -1.62
N ASN A 143 -11.38 7.34 -0.89
CA ASN A 143 -10.66 7.70 0.32
C ASN A 143 -9.16 7.66 0.08
N LEU A 144 -8.43 8.55 0.74
CA LEU A 144 -6.98 8.43 0.85
C LEU A 144 -6.63 7.36 1.89
N ILE A 145 -5.63 6.55 1.64
CA ILE A 145 -5.17 5.47 2.53
C ILE A 145 -3.74 5.77 2.92
N MET A 146 -3.51 6.07 4.19
CA MET A 146 -2.26 6.55 4.74
C MET A 146 -1.66 5.51 5.69
N GLY A 147 -0.35 5.26 5.55
CA GLY A 147 0.48 4.57 6.54
C GLY A 147 1.36 5.57 7.30
N ASP A 148 1.79 5.20 8.51
CA ASP A 148 2.65 6.03 9.38
C ASP A 148 3.85 5.24 9.95
N GLY A 149 4.18 4.09 9.36
CA GLY A 149 5.23 3.20 9.85
C GLY A 149 4.81 2.30 11.02
N SER A 150 3.62 2.50 11.60
CA SER A 150 3.03 1.53 12.53
C SER A 150 2.41 0.34 11.78
N ASP A 151 1.62 -0.45 12.47
CA ASP A 151 0.78 -1.49 11.88
C ASP A 151 -0.59 -0.97 11.44
N THR A 152 -0.87 0.32 11.56
CA THR A 152 -2.20 0.89 11.30
C THR A 152 -2.24 1.62 9.97
N LEU A 153 -3.26 1.32 9.16
CA LEU A 153 -3.62 2.10 7.97
C LEU A 153 -4.84 2.97 8.27
N TYR A 154 -4.77 4.23 7.86
CA TYR A 154 -5.76 5.26 8.11
C TYR A 154 -6.44 5.63 6.81
N PHE A 155 -7.75 5.45 6.74
CA PHE A 155 -8.57 5.94 5.64
C PHE A 155 -8.98 7.37 5.98
N ARG A 156 -8.65 8.30 5.11
CA ARG A 156 -8.76 9.74 5.30
C ARG A 156 -9.70 10.32 4.27
N ASN A 157 -10.57 11.23 4.71
CA ASN A 157 -11.46 11.97 3.83
C ASN A 157 -10.65 12.98 2.98
N PRO A 158 -10.72 12.98 1.64
CA PRO A 158 -9.94 13.92 0.83
C PRO A 158 -10.37 15.39 0.99
N ALA A 159 -11.59 15.66 1.48
CA ALA A 159 -12.10 17.02 1.63
C ALA A 159 -11.44 17.79 2.79
N ASP A 160 -11.17 17.10 3.91
CA ASP A 160 -10.70 17.68 5.17
C ASP A 160 -9.57 16.90 5.88
N PHE A 161 -9.16 15.75 5.33
CA PHE A 161 -8.14 14.85 5.87
C PHE A 161 -8.47 14.21 7.23
N SER A 162 -9.74 14.24 7.64
CA SER A 162 -10.24 13.56 8.83
C SER A 162 -10.19 12.03 8.68
N ILE A 163 -10.06 11.31 9.79
CA ILE A 163 -10.02 9.84 9.79
C ILE A 163 -11.45 9.30 9.65
N ILE A 164 -11.66 8.47 8.64
CA ILE A 164 -12.93 7.75 8.38
C ILE A 164 -12.90 6.39 9.06
N LYS A 165 -11.85 5.60 8.82
CA LYS A 165 -11.65 4.28 9.43
C LYS A 165 -10.17 4.00 9.64
N LYS A 166 -9.89 3.05 10.53
CA LYS A 166 -8.56 2.50 10.76
C LYS A 166 -8.63 0.98 10.61
N ILE A 167 -7.60 0.39 10.03
CA ILE A 167 -7.40 -1.07 10.02
C ILE A 167 -5.99 -1.37 10.53
N SER A 168 -5.83 -2.50 11.21
CA SER A 168 -4.50 -2.99 11.62
C SER A 168 -4.04 -4.05 10.64
N VAL A 169 -2.83 -3.89 10.11
CA VAL A 169 -2.18 -4.83 9.21
C VAL A 169 -1.77 -6.05 10.02
N THR A 170 -2.36 -7.20 9.68
CA THR A 170 -2.15 -8.43 10.42
C THR A 170 -1.87 -9.61 9.51
N PHE A 171 -1.08 -10.55 10.02
CA PHE A 171 -0.83 -11.83 9.41
C PHE A 171 -0.84 -12.90 10.50
N ASP A 172 -1.67 -13.93 10.35
CA ASP A 172 -1.81 -15.01 11.33
C ASP A 172 -2.05 -14.48 12.76
N GLY A 173 -2.98 -13.51 12.85
CA GLY A 173 -3.33 -12.82 14.11
C GLY A 173 -2.26 -11.88 14.68
N ARG A 174 -1.09 -11.75 14.05
CA ARG A 174 0.01 -10.89 14.51
C ARG A 174 0.06 -9.58 13.73
N ARG A 175 0.33 -8.49 14.43
CA ARG A 175 0.51 -7.15 13.83
C ARG A 175 1.82 -7.09 13.05
N ILE A 176 1.79 -6.44 11.88
CA ILE A 176 2.99 -6.15 11.10
C ILE A 176 3.19 -4.64 11.06
N GLU A 177 4.31 -4.19 11.62
CA GLU A 177 4.71 -2.78 11.65
C GLU A 177 5.63 -2.42 10.46
N LYS A 178 6.09 -1.17 10.43
CA LYS A 178 6.98 -0.61 9.40
C LYS A 178 6.36 -0.59 8.01
N ILE A 179 5.04 -0.46 7.96
CA ILE A 179 4.29 -0.28 6.71
C ILE A 179 4.69 1.06 6.12
N ASN A 180 5.31 1.03 4.95
CA ASN A 180 5.91 2.19 4.32
C ASN A 180 5.09 2.60 3.09
N GLU A 181 5.72 2.71 1.92
CA GLU A 181 5.05 3.11 0.68
C GLU A 181 3.90 2.17 0.30
N LEU A 182 2.83 2.75 -0.26
CA LEU A 182 1.55 2.08 -0.52
C LEU A 182 1.12 2.28 -1.97
N GLU A 183 0.49 1.26 -2.54
CA GLU A 183 -0.20 1.37 -3.83
C GLU A 183 -1.52 0.58 -3.86
N TRP A 184 -2.53 1.09 -4.55
CA TRP A 184 -3.82 0.41 -4.70
C TRP A 184 -3.91 -0.31 -6.04
N ILE A 185 -4.03 -1.64 -6.00
CA ILE A 185 -4.07 -2.48 -7.20
C ILE A 185 -5.23 -3.46 -7.07
N ASP A 186 -6.19 -3.38 -7.99
CA ASP A 186 -7.32 -4.31 -8.13
C ASP A 186 -8.07 -4.60 -6.82
N GLY A 187 -8.34 -3.57 -6.02
CA GLY A 187 -9.11 -3.69 -4.79
C GLY A 187 -8.27 -4.04 -3.56
N MET A 188 -6.95 -4.13 -3.69
CA MET A 188 -6.04 -4.48 -2.60
C MET A 188 -5.01 -3.39 -2.36
N ILE A 189 -4.52 -3.32 -1.12
CA ILE A 189 -3.42 -2.42 -0.74
C ILE A 189 -2.12 -3.20 -0.84
N TYR A 190 -1.20 -2.71 -1.66
CA TYR A 190 0.17 -3.19 -1.77
C TYR A 190 1.03 -2.29 -0.90
N ALA A 191 1.88 -2.88 -0.07
CA ALA A 191 2.69 -2.11 0.87
C ALA A 191 4.13 -2.59 0.93
N ASN A 192 5.09 -1.68 0.80
CA ASN A 192 6.45 -1.95 1.22
C ASN A 192 6.52 -2.09 2.74
N VAL A 193 7.41 -2.95 3.22
CA VAL A 193 7.76 -3.06 4.65
C VAL A 193 9.19 -2.57 4.82
N TRP A 194 9.39 -1.51 5.59
CA TRP A 194 10.71 -0.88 5.70
C TRP A 194 11.75 -1.85 6.31
N TYR A 195 12.93 -1.94 5.66
CA TYR A 195 13.99 -2.92 5.92
C TYR A 195 13.65 -4.38 5.56
N SER A 196 12.68 -4.60 4.69
CA SER A 196 12.38 -5.91 4.11
C SER A 196 12.42 -5.83 2.58
N ASP A 197 12.83 -6.93 1.94
CA ASP A 197 12.72 -7.11 0.49
C ASP A 197 11.36 -7.75 0.14
N ALA A 198 10.27 -7.24 0.72
CA ALA A 198 8.93 -7.78 0.48
C ALA A 198 7.89 -6.68 0.27
N ILE A 199 6.87 -7.02 -0.53
CA ILE A 199 5.61 -6.29 -0.62
C ILE A 199 4.49 -7.16 -0.07
N LEU A 200 3.69 -6.60 0.83
CA LEU A 200 2.50 -7.24 1.36
C LEU A 200 1.29 -6.84 0.52
N VAL A 201 0.38 -7.78 0.29
CA VAL A 201 -0.95 -7.50 -0.27
C VAL A 201 -1.98 -7.64 0.84
N ILE A 202 -2.69 -6.56 1.12
CA ILE A 202 -3.50 -6.35 2.31
C ILE A 202 -4.97 -6.11 1.90
N GLU A 203 -5.88 -6.83 2.55
CA GLU A 203 -7.32 -6.61 2.43
C GLU A 203 -7.74 -5.28 3.08
N PRO A 204 -8.39 -4.35 2.35
CA PRO A 204 -8.76 -3.05 2.87
C PRO A 204 -9.95 -3.08 3.86
N GLU A 205 -10.69 -4.19 3.91
CA GLU A 205 -11.83 -4.38 4.81
C GLU A 205 -11.36 -4.63 6.25
N ASN A 206 -10.29 -5.41 6.44
CA ASN A 206 -9.90 -5.94 7.74
C ASN A 206 -8.40 -5.85 8.05
N GLY A 207 -7.55 -5.45 7.09
CA GLY A 207 -6.10 -5.35 7.25
C GLY A 207 -5.35 -6.68 7.19
N ARG A 208 -6.01 -7.78 6.81
CA ARG A 208 -5.38 -9.10 6.71
C ARG A 208 -4.46 -9.16 5.50
N VAL A 209 -3.23 -9.60 5.71
CA VAL A 209 -2.28 -9.89 4.65
C VAL A 209 -2.64 -11.21 3.97
N VAL A 210 -2.87 -11.17 2.66
CA VAL A 210 -3.28 -12.32 1.85
C VAL A 210 -2.17 -12.88 0.96
N LYS A 211 -1.19 -12.04 0.59
CA LYS A 211 -0.05 -12.43 -0.24
C LYS A 211 1.22 -11.75 0.25
N TRP A 212 2.33 -12.46 0.03
CA TRP A 212 3.68 -11.95 0.24
C TRP A 212 4.41 -12.03 -1.09
N ILE A 213 4.88 -10.89 -1.57
CA ILE A 213 5.69 -10.80 -2.79
C ILE A 213 7.14 -10.71 -2.31
N GLU A 214 7.87 -11.80 -2.50
CA GLU A 214 9.29 -11.90 -2.19
C GLU A 214 10.08 -11.21 -3.29
N LEU A 215 10.86 -10.19 -2.94
CA LEU A 215 11.67 -9.38 -3.84
C LEU A 215 13.17 -9.50 -3.55
N SER A 216 13.57 -10.44 -2.68
CA SER A 216 14.97 -10.74 -2.42
C SER A 216 15.76 -10.87 -3.72
N GLY A 217 16.80 -10.05 -3.85
CA GLY A 217 17.72 -10.04 -4.97
C GLY A 217 17.40 -9.05 -6.08
N LEU A 218 16.27 -8.34 -6.02
CA LEU A 218 15.98 -7.24 -6.94
C LEU A 218 17.08 -6.15 -6.87
N GLN A 219 17.58 -5.84 -5.67
CA GLN A 219 18.65 -4.87 -5.46
C GLN A 219 19.99 -5.28 -6.10
N PHE A 220 20.24 -6.58 -6.30
CA PHE A 220 21.45 -7.06 -7.00
C PHE A 220 21.37 -6.89 -8.52
N MET A 221 20.19 -6.50 -9.03
CA MET A 221 19.98 -6.19 -10.44
C MET A 221 20.12 -4.68 -10.73
N LEU A 222 20.51 -3.86 -9.75
CA LEU A 222 20.82 -2.45 -9.99
C LEU A 222 22.04 -2.31 -10.91
N ASP A 223 21.98 -1.35 -11.84
CA ASP A 223 23.09 -1.05 -12.74
C ASP A 223 24.26 -0.39 -11.99
N SER A 224 23.98 0.32 -10.89
CA SER A 224 24.99 0.83 -9.97
C SER A 224 24.54 0.73 -8.51
N VAL A 225 25.50 0.41 -7.64
CA VAL A 225 25.34 0.39 -6.18
C VAL A 225 26.46 1.22 -5.59
N ASN A 226 26.11 2.17 -4.72
CA ASN A 226 27.05 3.05 -4.05
C ASN A 226 26.73 3.13 -2.55
N ARG A 227 27.56 3.84 -1.77
CA ARG A 227 27.41 3.92 -0.31
C ARG A 227 26.07 4.53 0.17
N ASN A 228 25.36 5.25 -0.69
CA ASN A 228 24.07 5.86 -0.40
C ASN A 228 22.90 5.00 -0.86
N THR A 229 23.12 3.97 -1.70
CA THR A 229 22.06 3.05 -2.13
C THR A 229 21.40 2.44 -0.90
N ASN A 230 20.08 2.56 -0.82
CA ASN A 230 19.33 2.27 0.38
C ASN A 230 18.24 1.23 0.07
N THR A 231 17.17 1.22 0.86
CA THR A 231 16.15 0.17 0.89
C THR A 231 15.15 0.25 -0.27
N LEU A 232 14.57 -0.90 -0.61
CA LEU A 232 13.37 -1.00 -1.45
C LEU A 232 12.27 -0.08 -0.91
N ASN A 233 11.71 0.78 -1.77
CA ASN A 233 10.59 1.66 -1.46
C ASN A 233 10.07 2.34 -2.73
N GLY A 234 8.76 2.29 -2.96
CA GLY A 234 8.11 2.86 -4.14
C GLY A 234 7.47 1.79 -5.01
N ILE A 235 6.14 1.85 -5.12
CA ILE A 235 5.30 0.94 -5.89
C ILE A 235 4.36 1.82 -6.72
N ALA A 236 4.34 1.61 -8.04
CA ALA A 236 3.37 2.30 -8.88
C ALA A 236 2.70 1.35 -9.87
N TYR A 237 1.41 1.58 -10.11
CA TYR A 237 0.59 0.76 -10.99
C TYR A 237 0.03 1.57 -12.16
N ASP A 238 0.43 1.21 -13.38
CA ASP A 238 -0.22 1.68 -14.61
C ASP A 238 -1.44 0.81 -14.88
N LYS A 239 -2.60 1.22 -14.36
CA LYS A 239 -3.89 0.53 -14.56
C LYS A 239 -4.27 0.38 -16.04
N SER A 240 -3.89 1.35 -16.88
CA SER A 240 -4.26 1.32 -18.31
C SER A 240 -3.54 0.21 -19.09
N LYS A 241 -2.34 -0.15 -18.64
CA LYS A 241 -1.49 -1.19 -19.27
C LYS A 241 -1.34 -2.44 -18.41
N ASN A 242 -1.90 -2.44 -17.20
CA ASN A 242 -1.74 -3.47 -16.20
C ASN A 242 -0.25 -3.77 -15.91
N LYS A 243 0.52 -2.72 -15.61
CA LYS A 243 1.98 -2.82 -15.36
C LYS A 243 2.33 -2.30 -13.98
N ILE A 244 3.26 -2.99 -13.32
CA ILE A 244 3.74 -2.65 -11.98
C ILE A 244 5.18 -2.19 -12.07
N TYR A 245 5.49 -1.12 -11.36
CA TYR A 245 6.81 -0.50 -11.31
C TYR A 245 7.29 -0.42 -9.88
N LEU A 246 8.53 -0.86 -9.64
CA LEU A 246 9.17 -0.86 -8.34
C LEU A 246 10.50 -0.10 -8.39
N THR A 247 10.86 0.55 -7.30
CA THR A 247 12.20 1.14 -7.14
C THR A 247 12.61 1.16 -5.66
N GLY A 248 13.63 1.95 -5.33
CA GLY A 248 14.06 2.15 -3.96
C GLY A 248 14.78 3.46 -3.75
N LYS A 249 15.05 3.72 -2.47
CA LYS A 249 15.75 4.92 -2.02
C LYS A 249 17.18 4.89 -2.56
N ASN A 250 17.52 5.87 -3.40
CA ASN A 250 18.81 5.99 -4.07
C ASN A 250 19.16 4.79 -4.97
N TRP A 251 18.16 4.14 -5.56
CA TRP A 251 18.37 3.08 -6.54
C TRP A 251 18.65 3.67 -7.93
N SER A 252 19.55 3.05 -8.68
CA SER A 252 19.89 3.44 -10.06
C SER A 252 18.81 3.09 -11.08
N ASN A 253 17.80 2.31 -10.69
CA ASN A 253 16.77 1.82 -11.60
C ASN A 253 15.36 1.84 -10.99
N ILE A 254 14.38 2.07 -11.87
CA ILE A 254 12.99 1.64 -11.70
C ILE A 254 12.81 0.36 -12.53
N PHE A 255 12.15 -0.63 -11.95
CA PHE A 255 11.92 -1.93 -12.57
C PHE A 255 10.44 -2.07 -12.94
N GLU A 256 10.15 -2.33 -14.22
CA GLU A 256 8.87 -2.92 -14.60
C GLU A 256 8.92 -4.41 -14.23
N VAL A 257 7.97 -4.87 -13.43
CA VAL A 257 7.94 -6.24 -12.92
C VAL A 257 6.60 -6.92 -13.19
N LYS A 258 6.64 -8.24 -13.20
CA LYS A 258 5.45 -9.09 -13.14
C LYS A 258 5.54 -9.98 -11.91
N PHE A 259 4.47 -10.03 -11.12
CA PHE A 259 4.39 -10.97 -10.00
C PHE A 259 3.93 -12.34 -10.48
N LEU A 260 4.65 -13.37 -10.05
CA LEU A 260 4.44 -14.76 -10.41
C LEU A 260 4.15 -15.57 -9.14
N THR A 261 3.26 -16.55 -9.21
CA THR A 261 3.09 -17.49 -8.09
C THR A 261 4.39 -18.26 -7.86
N SER A 262 4.85 -18.30 -6.61
CA SER A 262 5.97 -19.18 -6.23
C SER A 262 5.53 -20.64 -6.42
N LYS A 263 6.39 -21.47 -7.01
CA LYS A 263 6.15 -22.91 -7.19
C LYS A 263 6.36 -23.65 -5.87
#